data_AF-A0AAX2RYA2-F1
#
_entry.id   AF-A0AAX2RYA2-F1
#
_cell.length_a   1.000
_cell.length_b   1.000
_cell.length_c   1.000
_cell.angle_alpha   90.00
_cell.angle_beta   90.00
_cell.angle_gamma   90.00
#
_symmetry.space_group_name_H-M   'P 1'
#
loop_
_entity.id
_entity.type
_entity.pdbx_description
1 polymer ?
#
loop_
_entity_poly.entity_id
_entity_poly.type
_entity_poly.pdbx_seq_one_letter_code
_entity_poly.pdbx_strand_id
1 'polypeptide(L)'
;MCGVHIATFEARPAMEQRDNVWQSSDTNACSAPACECATLQFRLRRAETQIRRLTRCVQLKDEKLCELGKVLANSATAHYCVEERLQRELDALRIDMPADVPSEHNGPVDGDSMGGGVIVRLPYLTAILAVLFDAMHMFWADCDDGRLPKSSTVAHAIDERLGLRAQASGEGSRTGQAYASAIRPDWVKDADNRHHRRRSTS
;
A
#
# COMPACT_ATOMS: atom_id res chain seq x y z
N MET A 1 1.06 26.93 -10.00
CA MET A 1 0.82 26.71 -11.45
C MET A 1 2.06 26.00 -12.00
N CYS A 2 2.07 24.67 -11.98
CA CYS A 2 3.12 23.85 -12.57
C CYS A 2 2.49 23.00 -13.66
N GLY A 3 2.84 23.28 -14.92
CA GLY A 3 2.44 22.49 -16.06
C GLY A 3 3.33 21.24 -16.16
N VAL A 4 2.69 20.08 -16.18
CA VAL A 4 3.32 18.80 -16.49
C VAL A 4 3.11 18.55 -17.98
N HIS A 5 4.20 18.45 -18.74
CA HIS A 5 4.15 17.86 -20.08
C HIS A 5 4.86 16.52 -20.04
N ILE A 6 4.07 15.46 -20.15
CA ILE A 6 4.52 14.11 -20.48
C ILE A 6 4.39 13.98 -21.99
N ALA A 7 5.49 13.64 -22.66
CA ALA A 7 5.46 13.05 -23.98
C ALA A 7 6.31 11.78 -23.96
N THR A 8 5.61 10.67 -24.14
CA THR A 8 6.07 9.32 -24.41
C THR A 8 6.87 9.25 -25.71
N PHE A 9 7.90 8.39 -25.77
CA PHE A 9 8.34 7.86 -27.05
C PHE A 9 8.65 6.36 -26.95
N GLU A 10 7.97 5.62 -27.83
CA GLU A 10 7.99 4.17 -28.01
C GLU A 10 9.27 3.66 -28.67
N ALA A 11 9.34 2.33 -28.71
CA ALA A 11 10.47 1.48 -29.00
C ALA A 11 10.83 1.31 -30.50
N ARG A 12 12.13 0.97 -30.70
CA ARG A 12 12.82 0.15 -31.74
C ARG A 12 12.37 0.21 -33.22
N PRO A 13 13.36 0.15 -34.14
CA PRO A 13 13.66 -1.10 -34.85
C PRO A 13 15.13 -1.51 -34.67
N ALA A 14 15.45 -2.78 -34.40
CA ALA A 14 15.52 -3.93 -35.31
C ALA A 14 16.83 -3.97 -36.11
N MET A 15 17.54 -5.09 -35.91
CA MET A 15 18.71 -5.55 -36.67
C MET A 15 18.46 -5.45 -38.17
N GLU A 16 19.40 -4.86 -38.91
CA GLU A 16 19.62 -5.25 -40.30
C GLU A 16 21.10 -5.55 -40.51
N GLN A 17 21.29 -6.73 -41.06
CA GLN A 17 22.51 -7.49 -41.23
C GLN A 17 23.30 -6.92 -42.40
N ARG A 18 24.61 -6.72 -42.19
CA ARG A 18 25.55 -6.32 -43.23
C ARG A 18 25.78 -7.47 -44.19
N ASP A 19 25.36 -7.32 -45.43
CA ASP A 19 25.96 -8.03 -46.58
C ASP A 19 26.54 -6.99 -47.54
N ASN A 20 27.75 -6.52 -47.23
CA ASN A 20 28.54 -5.73 -48.17
C ASN A 20 29.56 -6.64 -48.83
N VAL A 21 29.16 -7.19 -49.98
CA VAL A 21 30.01 -7.87 -50.95
C VAL A 21 31.19 -6.96 -51.28
N TRP A 22 32.40 -7.39 -50.95
CA TRP A 22 33.65 -6.75 -51.34
C TRP A 22 33.82 -6.93 -52.86
N GLN A 23 33.51 -5.89 -53.63
CA GLN A 23 34.05 -5.75 -54.98
C GLN A 23 35.34 -4.95 -54.90
N SER A 24 36.45 -5.68 -54.99
CA SER A 24 37.76 -5.13 -55.30
C SER A 24 37.71 -4.54 -56.71
N SER A 25 38.06 -3.27 -56.83
CA SER A 25 38.59 -2.72 -58.06
C SER A 25 39.77 -1.84 -57.68
N ASP A 26 40.94 -2.43 -57.85
CA ASP A 26 42.22 -1.74 -57.78
C ASP A 26 42.23 -0.61 -58.80
N THR A 27 42.41 0.63 -58.33
CA THR A 27 42.93 1.69 -59.19
C THR A 27 43.79 2.63 -58.37
N ASN A 28 45.09 2.41 -58.55
CA ASN A 28 46.24 3.20 -58.21
C ASN A 28 45.99 4.71 -58.06
N ALA A 29 46.19 5.23 -56.84
CA ALA A 29 46.57 6.62 -56.60
C ALA A 29 47.47 6.70 -55.35
N CYS A 30 48.78 6.84 -55.57
CA CYS A 30 49.72 7.36 -54.59
C CYS A 30 49.18 8.66 -53.98
N SER A 31 49.05 8.68 -52.64
CA SER A 31 48.97 9.84 -51.69
C SER A 31 47.83 9.70 -50.66
N ALA A 32 47.75 8.61 -49.89
CA ALA A 32 46.69 8.41 -48.88
C ALA A 32 47.07 7.86 -47.47
N PRO A 33 48.29 7.37 -47.13
CA PRO A 33 48.51 6.75 -45.81
C PRO A 33 48.44 7.75 -44.65
N ALA A 34 48.86 9.00 -44.87
CA ALA A 34 48.89 10.02 -43.83
C ALA A 34 47.48 10.49 -43.42
N CYS A 35 46.52 10.49 -44.36
CA CYS A 35 45.15 10.97 -44.12
C CYS A 35 44.32 9.94 -43.32
N GLU A 36 44.49 8.65 -43.62
CA GLU A 36 43.84 7.57 -42.87
C GLU A 36 44.41 7.42 -41.45
N CYS A 37 45.74 7.54 -41.30
CA CYS A 37 46.39 7.50 -39.99
C CYS A 37 45.91 8.64 -39.08
N ALA A 38 45.77 9.86 -39.60
CA ALA A 38 45.23 11.00 -38.84
C ALA A 38 43.76 10.77 -38.42
N THR A 39 42.95 10.19 -39.30
CA THR A 39 41.54 9.87 -39.02
C THR A 39 41.41 8.79 -37.94
N LEU A 40 42.25 7.75 -37.99
CA LEU A 40 42.32 6.71 -36.96
C LEU A 40 42.78 7.28 -35.62
N GLN A 41 43.81 8.13 -35.60
CA GLN A 41 44.27 8.80 -34.38
C GLN A 41 43.20 9.69 -33.75
N PHE A 42 42.43 10.43 -34.56
CA PHE A 42 41.31 11.22 -34.06
C PHE A 42 40.22 10.35 -33.43
N ARG A 43 39.84 9.24 -34.08
CA ARG A 43 38.87 8.28 -33.55
C ARG A 43 39.35 7.63 -32.26
N LEU A 44 40.63 7.26 -32.18
CA LEU A 44 41.27 6.72 -30.97
C LEU A 44 41.18 7.72 -29.82
N ARG A 45 41.61 8.97 -30.02
CA ARG A 45 41.53 10.02 -28.99
C ARG A 45 40.10 10.28 -28.53
N ARG A 46 39.15 10.25 -29.46
CA ARG A 46 37.71 10.38 -29.12
C ARG A 46 37.23 9.21 -28.27
N ALA A 47 37.59 7.97 -28.64
CA ALA A 47 37.24 6.79 -27.88
C ALA A 47 37.87 6.81 -26.48
N GLU A 48 39.16 7.16 -26.35
CA GLU A 48 39.82 7.33 -25.05
C GLU A 48 39.12 8.36 -24.17
N THR A 49 38.73 9.50 -24.74
CA THR A 49 38.01 10.55 -24.00
C THR A 49 36.65 10.04 -23.52
N GLN A 50 35.94 9.29 -24.36
CA GLN A 50 34.68 8.66 -23.97
C GLN A 50 34.87 7.62 -22.87
N ILE A 51 35.89 6.77 -22.97
CA ILE A 51 36.23 5.78 -21.94
C ILE A 51 36.51 6.50 -20.61
N ARG A 52 37.40 7.50 -20.60
CA ARG A 52 37.70 8.27 -19.37
C ARG A 52 36.44 8.90 -18.76
N ARG A 53 35.55 9.47 -19.59
CA ARG A 53 34.29 10.04 -19.13
C ARG A 53 33.37 8.99 -18.51
N LEU A 54 33.22 7.84 -19.17
CA LEU A 54 32.38 6.75 -18.70
C LEU A 54 32.94 6.14 -17.41
N THR A 55 34.24 5.90 -17.34
CA THR A 55 34.92 5.41 -16.13
C THR A 55 34.65 6.33 -14.94
N ARG A 56 34.81 7.64 -15.10
CA ARG A 56 34.49 8.61 -14.03
C ARG A 56 33.00 8.56 -13.66
N CYS A 57 32.11 8.44 -14.64
CA CYS A 57 30.67 8.35 -14.38
C CYS A 57 30.30 7.09 -13.58
N VAL A 58 30.92 5.95 -13.89
CA VAL A 58 30.72 4.70 -13.16
C VAL A 58 31.24 4.83 -11.72
N GLN A 59 32.47 5.34 -11.53
CA GLN A 59 33.04 5.56 -10.20
C GLN A 59 32.14 6.42 -9.30
N LEU A 60 31.65 7.55 -9.82
CA LEU A 60 30.73 8.42 -9.07
C LEU A 60 29.39 7.73 -8.74
N LYS A 61 28.90 6.86 -9.63
CA LYS A 61 27.70 6.07 -9.34
C LYS A 61 27.97 5.01 -8.29
N ASP A 62 29.11 4.35 -8.32
CA ASP A 62 29.50 3.34 -7.34
C ASP A 62 29.65 3.95 -5.94
N GLU A 63 30.28 5.13 -5.84
CA GLU A 63 30.34 5.91 -4.59
C GLU A 63 28.95 6.22 -4.05
N LYS A 64 28.04 6.70 -4.91
CA LYS A 64 26.66 6.99 -4.52
C LYS A 64 25.88 5.75 -4.10
N LEU A 65 26.06 4.63 -4.79
CA LEU A 65 25.43 3.35 -4.44
C LEU A 65 25.94 2.85 -3.08
N CYS A 66 27.23 3.01 -2.80
CA CYS A 66 27.81 2.66 -1.51
C CYS A 66 27.18 3.48 -0.38
N GLU A 67 27.07 4.81 -0.53
CA GLU A 67 26.44 5.67 0.47
C GLU A 67 24.95 5.34 0.67
N LEU A 68 24.20 5.11 -0.40
CA LEU A 68 22.80 4.68 -0.30
C LEU A 68 22.67 3.32 0.41
N GLY A 69 23.59 2.39 0.13
CA GLY A 69 23.64 1.10 0.81
C GLY A 69 23.83 1.24 2.32
N LYS A 70 24.72 2.14 2.77
CA LYS A 70 24.92 2.43 4.20
C LYS A 70 23.67 3.02 4.85
N VAL A 71 23.05 4.01 4.21
CA VAL A 71 21.83 4.64 4.73
C VAL A 71 20.69 3.63 4.85
N LEU A 72 20.52 2.75 3.84
CA LEU A 72 19.51 1.70 3.86
C LEU A 72 19.77 0.70 4.99
N ALA A 73 21.00 0.24 5.17
CA ALA A 73 21.36 -0.67 6.26
C ALA A 73 21.09 -0.06 7.64
N ASN A 74 21.44 1.22 7.83
CA ASN A 74 21.18 1.94 9.07
C ASN A 74 19.67 2.11 9.33
N SER A 75 18.91 2.47 8.31
CA SER A 75 17.45 2.60 8.40
C SER A 75 16.78 1.27 8.72
N ALA A 76 17.17 0.19 8.03
CA ALA A 76 16.64 -1.15 8.29
C ALA A 76 16.93 -1.59 9.73
N THR A 77 18.16 -1.40 10.21
CA THR A 77 18.54 -1.72 11.60
C THR A 77 17.70 -0.93 12.59
N ALA A 78 17.51 0.37 12.37
CA ALA A 78 16.68 1.20 13.23
C ALA A 78 15.21 0.72 13.27
N HIS A 79 14.66 0.32 12.12
CA HIS A 79 13.31 -0.24 12.04
C HIS A 79 13.19 -1.57 12.79
N TYR A 80 14.12 -2.51 12.59
CA TYR A 80 14.11 -3.79 13.31
C TYR A 80 14.22 -3.61 14.83
N CYS A 81 15.04 -2.66 15.31
CA CYS A 81 15.13 -2.36 16.75
C CYS A 81 13.79 -1.88 17.33
N VAL A 82 13.03 -1.08 16.58
CA VAL A 82 11.71 -0.61 17.01
C VAL A 82 10.71 -1.76 17.02
N GLU A 83 10.70 -2.58 15.96
CA GLU A 83 9.84 -3.76 15.86
C GLU A 83 10.10 -4.74 17.01
N GLU A 84 11.38 -5.06 17.26
CA GLU A 84 11.76 -5.95 18.36
C GLU A 84 11.36 -5.40 19.73
N ARG A 85 11.45 -4.07 19.93
CA ARG A 85 10.96 -3.42 21.15
C ARG A 85 9.46 -3.58 21.31
N LEU A 86 8.69 -3.28 20.27
CA LEU A 86 7.23 -3.41 20.29
C LEU A 86 6.80 -4.86 20.50
N GLN A 87 7.51 -5.81 19.90
CA GLN A 87 7.25 -7.24 20.10
C GLN A 87 7.48 -7.63 21.57
N ARG A 88 8.59 -7.18 22.18
CA ARG A 88 8.83 -7.41 23.62
C ARG A 88 7.78 -6.75 24.51
N GLU A 89 7.31 -5.55 24.17
CA GLU A 89 6.22 -4.87 24.89
C GLU A 89 4.91 -5.68 24.79
N LEU A 90 4.57 -6.20 23.61
CA LEU A 90 3.41 -7.08 23.41
C LEU A 90 3.55 -8.40 24.17
N ASP A 91 4.73 -9.02 24.16
CA ASP A 91 4.98 -10.26 24.87
C ASP A 91 4.93 -10.07 26.39
N ALA A 92 5.40 -8.94 26.92
CA ALA A 92 5.26 -8.59 28.32
C ALA A 92 3.78 -8.43 28.72
N LEU A 93 3.00 -7.69 27.92
CA LEU A 93 1.54 -7.57 28.14
C LEU A 93 0.83 -8.92 28.05
N ARG A 94 1.35 -9.87 27.26
CA ARG A 94 0.83 -11.23 27.17
C ARG A 94 1.18 -12.09 28.40
N ILE A 95 2.33 -11.87 29.03
CA ILE A 95 2.72 -12.53 30.28
C ILE A 95 1.92 -11.99 31.46
N ASP A 96 1.66 -10.67 31.48
CA ASP A 96 0.86 -10.00 32.51
C ASP A 96 -0.64 -10.30 32.39
N MET A 97 -1.07 -10.84 31.25
CA MET A 97 -2.41 -11.36 31.05
C MET A 97 -2.43 -12.84 31.47
N PRO A 98 -3.16 -13.23 32.53
CA PRO A 98 -3.20 -14.62 32.94
C PRO A 98 -3.81 -15.48 31.82
N ALA A 99 -3.00 -16.40 31.29
CA ALA A 99 -3.47 -17.52 30.49
C ALA A 99 -4.27 -18.44 31.44
N ASP A 100 -5.59 -18.29 31.40
CA ASP A 100 -6.58 -19.03 32.18
C ASP A 100 -6.50 -18.90 33.71
N VAL A 101 -7.27 -17.95 34.23
CA VAL A 101 -7.99 -18.16 35.49
C VAL A 101 -9.49 -18.08 35.19
N PRO A 102 -10.24 -19.20 35.20
CA PRO A 102 -11.68 -19.12 35.37
C PRO A 102 -11.94 -18.72 36.83
N SER A 103 -12.08 -17.43 37.11
CA SER A 103 -12.44 -16.98 38.46
C SER A 103 -13.46 -15.85 38.40
N GLU A 104 -14.72 -16.27 38.34
CA GLU A 104 -15.79 -15.82 39.23
C GLU A 104 -15.86 -14.32 39.51
N HIS A 105 -16.23 -13.54 38.49
CA HIS A 105 -16.97 -12.29 38.68
C HIS A 105 -18.29 -12.27 37.88
N ASN A 106 -18.86 -13.45 37.68
CA ASN A 106 -20.27 -13.55 37.33
C ASN A 106 -21.06 -13.50 38.64
N GLY A 107 -21.59 -12.33 38.98
CA GLY A 107 -22.85 -12.32 39.72
C GLY A 107 -23.87 -13.16 38.95
N PRO A 108 -24.82 -13.83 39.62
CA PRO A 108 -25.85 -14.59 38.93
C PRO A 108 -26.72 -13.60 38.17
N VAL A 109 -26.41 -13.36 36.90
CA VAL A 109 -27.40 -12.89 35.95
C VAL A 109 -28.20 -14.14 35.65
N ASP A 110 -29.36 -14.22 36.30
CA ASP A 110 -30.35 -15.28 36.12
C ASP A 110 -30.43 -15.62 34.63
N GLY A 111 -30.02 -16.85 34.34
CA GLY A 111 -30.22 -17.47 33.06
C GLY A 111 -31.70 -17.70 32.87
N ASP A 112 -32.39 -16.70 32.33
CA ASP A 112 -33.63 -16.95 31.63
C ASP A 112 -33.74 -15.99 30.44
N SER A 113 -33.69 -16.58 29.25
CA SER A 113 -33.90 -15.93 27.95
C SER A 113 -32.74 -15.11 27.35
N MET A 114 -31.63 -15.75 26.97
CA MET A 114 -30.79 -15.25 25.88
C MET A 114 -30.62 -16.35 24.82
N GLY A 115 -31.47 -16.30 23.80
CA GLY A 115 -31.51 -17.28 22.73
C GLY A 115 -30.18 -17.38 21.97
N GLY A 116 -29.63 -18.59 21.88
CA GLY A 116 -28.71 -19.01 20.79
C GLY A 116 -27.47 -18.15 20.51
N GLY A 117 -26.91 -17.43 21.49
CA GLY A 117 -25.71 -16.61 21.29
C GLY A 117 -24.39 -17.39 21.31
N VAL A 118 -23.36 -16.87 20.64
CA VAL A 118 -21.97 -17.36 20.72
C VAL A 118 -21.12 -16.37 21.52
N ILE A 119 -20.40 -16.86 22.53
CA ILE A 119 -19.45 -16.05 23.29
C ILE A 119 -18.10 -16.05 22.56
N VAL A 120 -17.65 -14.88 22.11
CA VAL A 120 -16.35 -14.70 21.47
C VAL A 120 -15.40 -13.99 22.42
N ARG A 121 -14.26 -14.62 22.74
CA ARG A 121 -13.17 -14.00 23.53
C ARG A 121 -12.11 -13.44 22.60
N LEU A 122 -11.93 -12.12 22.61
CA LEU A 122 -10.92 -11.42 21.81
C LEU A 122 -9.82 -10.87 22.76
N PRO A 123 -8.65 -11.52 22.86
CA PRO A 123 -7.60 -11.13 23.81
C PRO A 123 -7.00 -9.75 23.53
N TYR A 124 -7.15 -9.22 22.31
CA TYR A 124 -6.64 -7.92 21.90
C TYR A 124 -7.75 -7.05 21.30
N LEU A 125 -8.75 -6.75 22.12
CA LEU A 125 -9.84 -5.86 21.72
C LEU A 125 -9.33 -4.42 21.67
N THR A 126 -9.31 -3.82 20.47
CA THR A 126 -8.99 -2.40 20.32
C THR A 126 -10.18 -1.53 20.70
N ALA A 127 -9.93 -0.28 21.11
CA ALA A 127 -11.01 0.67 21.43
C ALA A 127 -12.00 0.85 20.26
N ILE A 128 -11.51 0.80 19.02
CA ILE A 128 -12.36 0.84 17.82
C ILE A 128 -13.27 -0.39 17.77
N LEU A 129 -12.70 -1.60 17.88
CA LEU A 129 -13.49 -2.83 17.84
C LEU A 129 -14.50 -2.91 18.98
N ALA A 130 -14.15 -2.46 20.18
CA ALA A 130 -15.08 -2.38 21.31
C ALA A 130 -16.29 -1.50 20.96
N VAL A 131 -16.06 -0.28 20.45
CA VAL A 131 -17.13 0.62 20.02
C VAL A 131 -17.96 0.03 18.88
N LEU A 132 -17.34 -0.71 17.95
CA LEU A 132 -18.09 -1.38 16.88
C LEU A 132 -18.98 -2.49 17.39
N PHE A 133 -18.52 -3.33 18.34
CA PHE A 133 -19.37 -4.36 18.94
C PHE A 133 -20.52 -3.74 19.75
N ASP A 134 -20.27 -2.67 20.50
CA ASP A 134 -21.33 -1.97 21.21
C ASP A 134 -22.34 -1.36 20.25
N ALA A 135 -21.89 -0.78 19.13
CA ALA A 135 -22.77 -0.27 18.08
C ALA A 135 -23.54 -1.41 17.38
N MET A 136 -22.89 -2.57 17.16
CA MET A 136 -23.55 -3.76 16.63
C MET A 136 -24.71 -4.18 17.53
N HIS A 137 -24.44 -4.33 18.83
CA HIS A 137 -25.46 -4.73 19.79
C HIS A 137 -26.56 -3.67 19.92
N MET A 138 -26.19 -2.41 20.09
CA MET A 138 -27.14 -1.30 20.30
C MET A 138 -28.11 -1.08 19.14
N PHE A 139 -27.65 -1.21 17.89
CA PHE A 139 -28.47 -0.89 16.72
C PHE A 139 -29.06 -2.11 16.03
N TRP A 140 -28.47 -3.30 16.20
CA TRP A 140 -28.81 -4.47 15.40
C TRP A 140 -29.25 -5.70 16.19
N ALA A 141 -29.14 -5.72 17.53
CA ALA A 141 -29.53 -6.90 18.33
C ALA A 141 -31.02 -7.26 18.15
N ASP A 142 -31.89 -6.25 18.16
CA ASP A 142 -33.36 -6.40 18.05
C ASP A 142 -33.91 -5.84 16.73
N CYS A 143 -33.08 -5.79 15.68
CA CYS A 143 -33.45 -5.18 14.42
C CYS A 143 -34.23 -6.15 13.52
N ASP A 144 -35.47 -5.78 13.22
CA ASP A 144 -36.35 -6.48 12.27
C ASP A 144 -36.39 -5.77 10.91
N ASP A 145 -36.83 -6.46 9.86
CA ASP A 145 -37.01 -5.93 8.49
C ASP A 145 -37.81 -4.62 8.42
N GLY A 146 -38.70 -4.37 9.38
CA GLY A 146 -39.55 -3.17 9.44
C GLY A 146 -38.93 -1.97 10.18
N ARG A 147 -37.80 -2.14 10.87
CA ARG A 147 -37.20 -1.09 11.73
C ARG A 147 -35.68 -1.05 11.58
N LEU A 148 -35.23 -0.84 10.35
CA LEU A 148 -33.80 -0.66 10.07
C LEU A 148 -33.29 0.68 10.63
N PRO A 149 -32.20 0.69 11.42
CA PRO A 149 -31.59 1.92 11.88
C PRO A 149 -31.00 2.70 10.70
N LYS A 150 -31.17 4.02 10.73
CA LYS A 150 -30.58 4.90 9.71
C LYS A 150 -29.06 4.88 9.83
N SER A 151 -28.37 4.64 8.72
CA SER A 151 -26.90 4.53 8.74
C SER A 151 -26.18 5.82 9.13
N SER A 152 -26.79 6.98 8.87
CA SER A 152 -26.27 8.26 9.38
C SER A 152 -26.30 8.31 10.91
N THR A 153 -27.36 7.83 11.55
CA THR A 153 -27.46 7.75 13.01
C THR A 153 -26.41 6.81 13.59
N VAL A 154 -26.22 5.63 12.99
CA VAL A 154 -25.18 4.68 13.40
C VAL A 154 -23.78 5.31 13.26
N ALA A 155 -23.51 6.01 12.14
CA ALA A 155 -22.24 6.68 11.90
C ALA A 155 -21.95 7.78 12.93
N HIS A 156 -22.93 8.62 13.27
CA HIS A 156 -22.78 9.66 14.29
C HIS A 156 -22.52 9.08 15.68
N ALA A 157 -23.21 8.00 16.06
CA ALA A 157 -22.99 7.34 17.34
C ALA A 157 -21.57 6.74 17.45
N ILE A 158 -21.06 6.19 16.34
CA ILE A 158 -19.67 5.71 16.25
C ILE A 158 -18.69 6.89 16.35
N ASP A 159 -18.96 7.99 15.64
CA ASP A 159 -18.11 9.18 15.65
C ASP A 159 -17.99 9.78 17.05
N GLU A 160 -19.12 9.91 17.76
CA GLU A 160 -19.15 10.45 19.12
C GLU A 160 -18.28 9.63 20.07
N ARG A 161 -18.38 8.30 20.02
CA ARG A 161 -17.61 7.39 20.88
C ARG A 161 -16.13 7.31 20.51
N LEU A 162 -15.79 7.48 19.24
CA LEU A 162 -14.41 7.48 18.76
C LEU A 162 -13.77 8.87 18.72
N GLY A 163 -14.50 9.92 19.09
CA GLY A 163 -14.04 11.31 19.02
C GLY A 163 -13.75 11.78 17.58
N LEU A 164 -14.44 11.21 16.58
CA LEU A 164 -14.27 11.57 15.18
C LEU A 164 -15.08 12.82 14.85
N ARG A 165 -14.53 13.67 13.98
CA ARG A 165 -15.21 14.90 13.56
C ARG A 165 -16.15 14.62 12.39
N ALA A 166 -17.41 15.03 12.55
CA ALA A 166 -18.40 15.05 11.49
C ALA A 166 -17.93 15.92 10.30
N GLN A 167 -18.49 15.64 9.13
CA GLN A 167 -18.24 16.41 7.92
C GLN A 167 -18.90 17.79 8.02
N ALA A 168 -18.39 18.77 7.25
CA ALA A 168 -18.98 20.11 7.17
C ALA A 168 -20.42 20.12 6.61
N SER A 169 -20.82 19.05 5.91
CA SER A 169 -22.18 18.80 5.42
C SER A 169 -23.18 18.46 6.53
N GLY A 170 -22.72 18.22 7.76
CA GLY A 170 -23.54 17.70 8.86
C GLY A 170 -23.69 16.18 8.84
N GLU A 171 -23.10 15.48 7.87
CA GLU A 171 -23.03 14.02 7.87
C GLU A 171 -21.94 13.50 8.82
N GLY A 172 -22.06 12.24 9.24
CA GLY A 172 -21.00 11.54 9.98
C GLY A 172 -19.66 11.57 9.23
N SER A 173 -18.56 11.43 9.98
CA SER A 173 -17.22 11.35 9.43
C SER A 173 -17.12 10.22 8.39
N ARG A 174 -16.24 10.36 7.40
CA ARG A 174 -16.04 9.31 6.38
C ARG A 174 -15.69 7.96 7.01
N THR A 175 -14.92 8.00 8.09
CA THR A 175 -14.53 6.82 8.87
C THR A 175 -15.73 6.20 9.59
N GLY A 176 -16.55 7.02 10.27
CA GLY A 176 -17.77 6.56 10.93
C GLY A 176 -18.79 5.97 9.96
N GLN A 177 -18.94 6.58 8.77
CA GLN A 177 -19.79 6.04 7.70
C GLN A 177 -19.28 4.68 7.19
N ALA A 178 -17.97 4.53 7.00
CA ALA A 178 -17.37 3.27 6.57
C ALA A 178 -17.59 2.18 7.62
N TYR A 179 -17.39 2.49 8.91
CA TYR A 179 -17.65 1.57 10.01
C TYR A 179 -19.14 1.20 10.13
N ALA A 180 -20.04 2.18 10.06
CA ALA A 180 -21.48 1.94 10.07
C ALA A 180 -21.94 1.02 8.93
N SER A 181 -21.29 1.11 7.76
CA SER A 181 -21.54 0.21 6.63
C SER A 181 -21.02 -1.21 6.88
N ALA A 182 -19.82 -1.34 7.47
CA ALA A 182 -19.17 -2.63 7.72
C ALA A 182 -19.99 -3.51 8.69
N ILE A 183 -20.55 -2.92 9.74
CA ILE A 183 -21.25 -3.63 10.81
C ILE A 183 -22.70 -4.02 10.48
N ARG A 184 -23.23 -3.65 9.30
CA ARG A 184 -24.59 -4.03 8.92
C ARG A 184 -24.71 -5.56 8.77
N PRO A 185 -25.81 -6.17 9.22
CA PRO A 185 -26.10 -7.58 8.95
C PRO A 185 -26.15 -7.86 7.44
N ASP A 186 -25.76 -9.08 7.06
CA ASP A 186 -25.65 -9.45 5.64
C ASP A 186 -26.99 -9.42 4.91
N TRP A 187 -28.09 -9.78 5.59
CA TRP A 187 -29.44 -9.71 5.02
C TRP A 187 -29.86 -8.27 4.65
N VAL A 188 -29.40 -7.27 5.41
CA VAL A 188 -29.61 -5.84 5.09
C VAL A 188 -28.80 -5.44 3.85
N LYS A 189 -27.53 -5.85 3.79
CA LYS A 189 -26.64 -5.57 2.65
C LYS A 189 -27.18 -6.20 1.36
N ASP A 190 -27.72 -7.42 1.45
CA ASP A 190 -28.29 -8.14 0.32
C ASP A 190 -29.56 -7.47 -0.22
N ALA A 191 -30.41 -6.92 0.65
CA ALA A 191 -31.60 -6.17 0.25
C ALA A 191 -31.22 -4.91 -0.56
N ASP A 192 -30.27 -4.11 -0.07
CA ASP A 192 -29.76 -2.92 -0.77
C ASP A 192 -29.23 -3.26 -2.17
N ASN A 193 -28.43 -4.33 -2.27
CA ASN A 193 -27.84 -4.79 -3.53
C ASN A 193 -28.89 -5.23 -4.56
N ARG A 194 -30.02 -5.81 -4.11
CA ARG A 194 -31.14 -6.20 -5.00
C ARG A 194 -31.84 -4.99 -5.61
N HIS A 195 -31.96 -3.88 -4.87
CA HIS A 195 -32.54 -2.64 -5.38
C HIS A 195 -31.64 -2.00 -6.46
N HIS A 196 -30.32 -2.04 -6.29
CA HIS A 196 -29.38 -1.57 -7.30
C HIS A 196 -29.44 -2.41 -8.58
N ARG A 197 -29.50 -3.74 -8.48
CA ARG A 197 -29.61 -4.62 -9.65
C ARG A 197 -30.89 -4.40 -10.45
N ARG A 198 -32.03 -4.16 -9.78
CA ARG A 198 -33.31 -3.88 -10.47
C ARG A 198 -33.32 -2.53 -11.19
N ARG A 199 -32.56 -1.55 -10.71
CA ARG A 199 -32.47 -0.21 -11.33
C ARG A 199 -31.54 -0.17 -12.54
N SER A 200 -30.63 -1.14 -12.67
CA SER A 200 -29.72 -1.28 -13.82
C SER A 200 -30.33 -2.05 -15.00
N THR A 201 -31.54 -2.59 -14.84
CA THR A 201 -32.27 -3.36 -15.87
C THR A 201 -33.52 -2.63 -16.39
N SER A 202 -33.59 -1.31 -16.23
CA SER A 202 -34.61 -0.42 -16.82
C SER A 202 -33.91 0.69 -17.58
#